data_AF-A0A2K9CL84-F1
#
_entry.id   AF-A0A2K9CL84-F1
#
_cell.length_a   1.000
_cell.length_b   1.000
_cell.length_c   1.000
_cell.angle_alpha   90.00
_cell.angle_beta   90.00
_cell.angle_gamma   90.00
#
_symmetry.space_group_name_H-M   'P 1'
#
loop_
_entity.id
_entity.type
_entity.pdbx_description
1 polymer ?
#
loop_
_entity_poly.entity_id
_entity_poly.type
_entity_poly.pdbx_seq_one_letter_code
_entity_poly.pdbx_strand_id
1 'polypeptide(L)'
;MQDIISSSRITIKDSQSEYCVTGFVDAYQAYVNAEEGGAVYAYWLLVGVGFLVTAIGVITMIFGPETITYNSMAGPTLFEYIQIYPGPIATIGSVCMAVGSKLGSKEIMTCESYLQANYQLKSEDGQDVSNTVKITHLGEDKFEITLNQ
;
A
#
# COMPACT_ATOMS: atom_id res chain seq x y z
N MET A 1 -18.15 20.02 29.13
CA MET A 1 -19.03 18.93 28.67
C MET A 1 -18.30 18.31 27.48
N GLN A 2 -17.63 17.16 27.68
CA GLN A 2 -16.88 16.48 26.63
C GLN A 2 -17.92 15.73 25.79
N ASP A 3 -18.16 16.18 24.56
CA ASP A 3 -18.99 15.44 23.62
C ASP A 3 -18.28 14.11 23.31
N ILE A 4 -18.88 13.02 23.76
CA ILE A 4 -18.40 11.66 23.56
C ILE A 4 -18.63 11.34 22.08
N ILE A 5 -17.57 11.40 21.27
CA ILE A 5 -17.58 11.01 19.86
C ILE A 5 -17.73 9.48 19.80
N SER A 6 -18.98 9.01 19.85
CA SER A 6 -19.30 7.61 19.65
C SER A 6 -19.60 7.38 18.16
N SER A 7 -18.68 6.66 17.51
CA SER A 7 -18.84 6.01 16.22
C SER A 7 -18.94 6.92 14.98
N SER A 8 -17.80 7.12 14.32
CA SER A 8 -17.64 7.50 12.90
C SER A 8 -18.25 8.84 12.42
N ARG A 9 -18.76 9.69 13.31
CA ARG A 9 -19.32 11.00 12.97
C ARG A 9 -18.79 12.08 13.90
N ILE A 10 -18.28 13.16 13.31
CA ILE A 10 -17.81 14.35 14.03
C ILE A 10 -18.72 15.51 13.61
N THR A 11 -19.38 16.12 14.58
CA THR A 11 -20.18 17.34 14.36
C THR A 11 -19.30 18.54 14.65
N ILE A 12 -19.07 19.37 13.62
CA ILE A 12 -18.23 20.56 13.69
C ILE A 12 -19.10 21.74 14.12
N LYS A 13 -18.68 22.38 15.22
CA LYS A 13 -19.30 23.59 15.78
C LYS A 13 -18.44 24.80 15.43
N ASP A 14 -19.06 25.88 15.00
CA ASP A 14 -18.36 27.12 14.62
C ASP A 14 -17.59 27.76 15.80
N SER A 15 -17.97 27.42 17.04
CA SER A 15 -17.33 27.90 18.27
C SER A 15 -16.16 27.05 18.77
N GLN A 16 -15.86 25.92 18.13
CA GLN A 16 -14.87 24.94 18.61
C GLN A 16 -13.91 24.55 17.48
N SER A 17 -12.61 24.79 17.70
CA SER A 17 -11.55 24.40 16.76
C SER A 17 -10.92 23.05 17.11
N GLU A 18 -10.90 22.66 18.39
CA GLU A 18 -10.25 21.44 18.86
C GLU A 18 -11.26 20.30 19.13
N TYR A 19 -11.01 19.14 18.52
CA TYR A 19 -11.84 17.95 18.62
C TYR A 19 -11.01 16.77 19.15
N CYS A 20 -11.59 16.01 20.08
CA CYS A 20 -10.99 14.78 20.60
C CYS A 20 -11.73 13.58 20.01
N VAL A 21 -11.07 12.83 19.13
CA VAL A 21 -11.62 11.65 18.45
C VAL A 21 -11.13 10.41 19.19
N THR A 22 -11.86 10.04 20.24
CA THR A 22 -11.47 8.92 21.12
C THR A 22 -11.27 7.62 20.34
N GLY A 23 -10.11 6.98 20.53
CA GLY A 23 -9.75 5.72 19.88
C GLY A 23 -9.26 5.89 18.44
N PHE A 24 -8.99 7.13 18.00
CA PHE A 24 -8.41 7.40 16.68
C PHE A 24 -7.01 6.80 16.57
N VAL A 25 -6.15 6.99 17.58
CA VAL A 25 -4.77 6.47 17.55
C VAL A 25 -4.76 4.96 17.38
N ASP A 26 -5.61 4.24 18.11
CA ASP A 26 -5.71 2.79 18.01
C ASP A 26 -6.19 2.34 16.63
N ALA A 27 -7.21 3.01 16.08
CA ALA A 27 -7.73 2.72 14.74
C ALA A 27 -6.70 3.01 13.64
N TYR A 28 -5.99 4.14 13.74
CA TYR A 28 -4.94 4.53 12.81
C TYR A 28 -3.74 3.58 12.90
N GLN A 29 -3.30 3.22 14.10
CA GLN A 29 -2.22 2.23 14.26
C GLN A 29 -2.60 0.86 13.71
N ALA A 30 -3.85 0.40 13.90
CA ALA A 30 -4.31 -0.83 13.27
C ALA A 30 -4.27 -0.77 11.74
N TYR A 31 -4.63 0.38 11.15
CA TYR A 31 -4.50 0.64 9.72
C TYR A 31 -3.04 0.62 9.26
N VAL A 32 -2.15 1.37 9.92
CA VAL A 32 -0.71 1.41 9.62
C VAL A 32 -0.11 0.01 9.67
N ASN A 33 -0.36 -0.73 10.75
CA ASN A 33 0.17 -2.08 10.93
C ASN A 33 -0.36 -3.06 9.85
N ALA A 34 -1.62 -2.94 9.45
CA ALA A 34 -2.20 -3.77 8.40
C ALA A 34 -1.61 -3.44 7.02
N GLU A 35 -1.43 -2.16 6.70
CA GLU A 35 -0.89 -1.71 5.43
C GLU A 35 0.61 -2.00 5.32
N GLU A 36 1.39 -1.74 6.37
CA GLU A 36 2.81 -2.10 6.45
C GLU A 36 3.03 -3.61 6.39
N GLY A 37 2.28 -4.39 7.19
CA GLY A 37 2.45 -5.85 7.23
C GLY A 37 2.16 -6.51 5.89
N GLY A 38 1.08 -6.09 5.21
CA GLY A 38 0.73 -6.58 3.88
C GLY A 38 1.71 -6.13 2.80
N ALA A 39 2.13 -4.87 2.81
CA ALA A 39 3.06 -4.31 1.84
C ALA A 39 4.46 -4.93 1.97
N VAL A 40 4.96 -5.13 3.20
CA VAL A 40 6.26 -5.76 3.45
C VAL A 40 6.27 -7.20 2.96
N TYR A 41 5.23 -7.99 3.25
CA TYR A 41 5.14 -9.37 2.78
C TYR A 41 5.06 -9.44 1.24
N ALA A 42 4.19 -8.64 0.63
CA ALA A 42 4.05 -8.59 -0.83
C ALA A 42 5.34 -8.11 -1.53
N TYR A 43 6.04 -7.12 -0.94
CA TYR A 43 7.33 -6.65 -1.40
C TYR A 43 8.36 -7.78 -1.41
N TRP A 44 8.57 -8.46 -0.26
CA TRP A 44 9.58 -9.51 -0.16
C TRP A 44 9.28 -10.69 -1.08
N LEU A 45 8.01 -11.05 -1.25
CA LEU A 45 7.60 -12.10 -2.17
C LEU A 45 7.91 -11.70 -3.62
N LEU A 46 7.41 -10.55 -4.11
CA LEU A 46 7.60 -10.16 -5.50
C LEU A 46 9.08 -9.88 -5.83
N VAL A 47 9.79 -9.19 -4.96
CA VAL A 47 11.19 -8.83 -5.18
C VAL A 47 12.08 -10.05 -5.04
N GLY A 48 11.88 -10.88 -4.01
CA GLY A 48 12.68 -12.09 -3.80
C GLY A 48 12.48 -13.12 -4.92
N VAL A 49 11.23 -13.43 -5.27
CA VAL A 49 10.94 -14.35 -6.38
C VAL A 49 11.38 -13.76 -7.71
N GLY A 50 11.10 -12.47 -7.96
CA GLY A 50 11.51 -11.78 -9.17
C GLY A 50 13.02 -11.78 -9.36
N PHE A 51 13.78 -11.57 -8.28
CA PHE A 51 15.25 -11.63 -8.30
C PHE A 51 15.75 -13.02 -8.68
N LEU A 52 15.21 -14.08 -8.08
CA LEU A 52 15.60 -15.45 -8.41
C LEU A 52 15.29 -15.79 -9.88
N VAL A 53 14.10 -15.42 -10.36
CA VAL A 53 13.69 -15.63 -11.75
C VAL A 53 14.60 -14.87 -12.71
N THR A 54 14.91 -13.60 -12.41
CA THR A 54 15.85 -12.80 -13.20
C THR A 54 17.24 -13.41 -13.22
N ALA A 55 17.76 -13.81 -12.05
CA ALA A 55 19.06 -14.43 -11.94
C ALA A 55 19.14 -15.70 -12.78
N ILE A 56 18.13 -16.57 -12.74
CA ILE A 56 18.07 -17.79 -13.55
C ILE A 56 18.11 -17.44 -15.05
N GLY A 57 17.30 -16.48 -15.50
CA GLY A 57 17.28 -16.05 -16.90
C GLY A 57 18.63 -15.49 -17.36
N VAL A 58 19.22 -14.58 -16.58
CA VAL A 58 20.53 -13.95 -16.89
C VAL A 58 21.67 -14.96 -16.88
N ILE A 59 21.74 -15.84 -15.87
CA ILE A 59 22.75 -16.91 -15.81
C ILE A 59 22.63 -17.80 -17.03
N THR A 60 21.41 -18.16 -17.43
CA THR A 60 21.17 -19.01 -18.61
C THR A 60 21.51 -18.28 -19.92
N MET A 61 21.37 -16.95 -19.99
CA MET A 61 21.86 -16.19 -21.15
C MET A 61 23.38 -16.19 -21.27
N ILE A 62 24.10 -16.10 -20.14
CA ILE A 62 25.56 -15.97 -20.13
C ILE A 62 26.26 -17.33 -20.26
N PHE A 63 25.71 -18.35 -19.60
CA PHE A 63 26.35 -19.67 -19.46
C PHE A 63 25.54 -20.80 -20.10
N GLY A 64 24.38 -20.50 -20.69
CA GLY A 64 23.55 -21.50 -21.35
C GLY A 64 24.18 -22.04 -22.64
N PRO A 65 23.77 -23.24 -23.06
CA PRO A 65 24.26 -23.85 -24.29
C PRO A 65 23.74 -23.10 -25.52
N GLU A 66 24.57 -22.98 -26.57
CA GLU A 66 24.17 -22.36 -27.83
C GLU A 66 23.09 -23.16 -28.59
N THR A 67 23.04 -24.48 -28.37
CA THR A 67 22.07 -25.37 -29.00
C THR A 67 21.46 -26.28 -27.97
N ILE A 68 20.13 -26.33 -27.95
CA ILE A 68 19.33 -27.15 -27.03
C ILE A 68 18.69 -28.25 -27.85
N THR A 69 18.98 -29.50 -27.50
CA THR A 69 18.37 -30.67 -28.13
C THR A 69 17.44 -31.32 -27.14
N TYR A 70 16.16 -31.47 -27.49
CA TYR A 70 15.17 -32.14 -26.67
C TYR A 70 14.43 -33.21 -27.48
N ASN A 71 13.82 -34.17 -26.79
CA ASN A 71 13.03 -35.20 -27.45
C ASN A 71 11.70 -34.62 -27.96
N SER A 72 11.52 -34.54 -29.28
CA SER A 72 10.31 -33.96 -29.88
C SER A 72 9.02 -34.74 -29.58
N MET A 73 9.10 -36.04 -29.27
CA MET A 73 7.91 -36.84 -28.89
C MET A 73 7.47 -36.59 -27.45
N ALA A 74 8.41 -36.29 -26.54
CA ALA A 74 8.12 -36.03 -25.12
C ALA A 74 8.00 -34.53 -24.79
N GLY A 75 8.54 -33.66 -25.66
CA GLY A 75 8.67 -32.23 -25.43
C GLY A 75 9.89 -31.86 -24.59
N PRO A 76 10.17 -30.56 -24.44
CA PRO A 76 11.25 -30.08 -23.59
C PRO A 76 10.91 -30.25 -22.10
N THR A 77 11.91 -30.62 -21.32
CA THR A 77 11.88 -30.56 -19.85
C THR A 77 11.84 -29.11 -19.36
N LEU A 78 11.51 -28.89 -18.09
CA LEU A 78 11.48 -27.55 -17.49
C LEU A 78 12.83 -26.82 -17.65
N PHE A 79 13.95 -27.52 -17.47
CA PHE A 79 15.28 -26.93 -17.64
C PHE A 79 15.56 -26.54 -19.09
N GLU A 80 15.16 -27.37 -20.05
CA GLU A 80 15.28 -27.03 -21.48
C GLU A 80 14.38 -25.84 -21.84
N TYR A 81 13.17 -25.74 -21.27
CA TYR A 81 12.32 -24.55 -21.43
C TYR A 81 12.98 -23.27 -20.90
N ILE A 82 13.64 -23.35 -19.74
CA ILE A 82 14.38 -22.20 -19.18
C ILE A 82 15.52 -21.80 -20.13
N GLN A 83 16.22 -22.77 -20.71
CA GLN A 83 17.29 -22.53 -21.67
C GLN A 83 16.80 -21.99 -23.02
N ILE A 84 15.59 -22.35 -23.46
CA ILE A 84 15.00 -21.84 -24.71
C ILE A 84 14.55 -20.38 -24.54
N TYR A 85 14.04 -19.99 -23.36
CA TYR A 85 13.46 -18.66 -23.12
C TYR A 85 14.14 -17.85 -22.00
N PRO A 86 15.48 -17.74 -21.96
CA PRO A 86 16.17 -17.14 -20.83
C PRO A 86 15.91 -15.62 -20.74
N GLY A 87 15.72 -14.95 -21.88
CA GLY A 87 15.41 -13.52 -21.96
C GLY A 87 14.01 -13.15 -21.47
N PRO A 88 12.95 -13.80 -21.99
CA PRO A 88 11.60 -13.62 -21.44
C PRO A 88 11.53 -13.90 -19.94
N ILE A 89 12.20 -14.95 -19.46
CA ILE A 89 12.29 -15.26 -18.02
C ILE A 89 12.94 -14.11 -17.25
N ALA A 90 14.10 -13.63 -17.71
CA ALA A 90 14.79 -12.50 -17.08
C ALA A 90 13.91 -11.23 -17.05
N THR A 91 13.13 -11.01 -18.10
CA THR A 91 12.23 -9.87 -18.23
C THR A 91 11.09 -9.96 -17.21
N ILE A 92 10.41 -11.11 -17.12
CA ILE A 92 9.31 -11.33 -16.18
C ILE A 92 9.79 -11.13 -14.74
N GLY A 93 10.93 -11.72 -14.36
CA GLY A 93 11.51 -11.53 -13.04
C GLY A 93 11.79 -10.04 -12.73
N SER A 94 12.28 -9.30 -13.72
CA SER A 94 12.60 -7.88 -13.58
C SER A 94 11.34 -7.02 -13.44
N VAL A 95 10.28 -7.35 -14.15
CA VAL A 95 8.96 -6.72 -13.99
C VAL A 95 8.40 -7.00 -12.59
N CYS A 96 8.50 -8.23 -12.09
CA CYS A 96 8.10 -8.58 -10.72
C CYS A 96 8.89 -7.75 -9.68
N MET A 97 10.20 -7.61 -9.84
CA MET A 97 11.00 -6.75 -8.96
C MET A 97 10.56 -5.29 -9.01
N ALA A 98 10.29 -4.75 -10.20
CA ALA A 98 9.87 -3.36 -10.37
C ALA A 98 8.49 -3.09 -9.74
N VAL A 99 7.53 -4.01 -9.94
CA VAL A 99 6.19 -3.91 -9.33
C VAL A 99 6.27 -4.07 -7.81
N GLY A 100 7.03 -5.05 -7.31
CA GLY A 100 7.24 -5.24 -5.87
C GLY A 100 7.83 -4.01 -5.21
N SER A 101 8.85 -3.41 -5.83
CA SER A 101 9.49 -2.19 -5.33
C SER A 101 8.52 -1.01 -5.28
N LYS A 102 7.66 -0.87 -6.30
CA LYS A 102 6.61 0.17 -6.32
C LYS A 102 5.53 -0.05 -5.24
N LEU A 103 5.20 -1.31 -4.94
CA LEU A 103 4.26 -1.63 -3.86
C LEU A 103 4.87 -1.34 -2.48
N GLY A 104 6.15 -1.64 -2.29
CA GLY A 104 6.88 -1.32 -1.06
C GLY A 104 7.08 0.17 -0.83
N SER A 105 7.00 1.00 -1.88
CA SER A 105 7.09 2.46 -1.78
C SER A 105 5.74 3.15 -1.63
N LYS A 106 4.64 2.42 -1.43
CA LYS A 106 3.32 3.02 -1.27
C LYS A 106 3.30 3.83 0.03
N GLU A 107 3.02 5.11 -0.09
CA GLU A 107 3.02 6.04 1.04
C GLU A 107 1.80 5.79 1.92
N ILE A 108 2.04 5.67 3.23
CA ILE A 108 0.99 5.51 4.23
C ILE A 108 0.24 6.84 4.34
N MET A 109 -1.09 6.79 4.38
CA MET A 109 -1.91 7.99 4.56
C MET A 109 -1.53 8.70 5.85
N THR A 110 -1.47 10.04 5.84
CA THR A 110 -1.29 10.82 7.07
C THR A 110 -2.51 10.71 7.99
N CYS A 111 -2.35 11.05 9.28
CA CYS A 111 -3.46 11.06 10.24
C CYS A 111 -4.66 11.86 9.74
N GLU A 112 -4.42 13.04 9.15
CA GLU A 112 -5.46 13.93 8.62
C GLU A 112 -6.20 13.29 7.45
N SER A 113 -5.45 12.67 6.53
CA SER A 113 -6.01 11.99 5.36
C SER A 113 -6.83 10.77 5.77
N TYR A 114 -6.33 10.02 6.76
CA TYR A 114 -7.06 8.87 7.32
C TYR A 114 -8.35 9.30 8.01
N LEU A 115 -8.31 10.39 8.80
CA LEU A 115 -9.49 10.94 9.45
C LEU A 115 -10.53 11.38 8.42
N GLN A 116 -10.12 12.13 7.40
CA GLN A 116 -11.00 12.62 6.34
C GLN A 116 -11.63 11.48 5.52
N ALA A 117 -10.89 10.39 5.29
CA ALA A 117 -11.38 9.26 4.50
C ALA A 117 -12.32 8.32 5.28
N ASN A 118 -12.16 8.21 6.60
CA ASN A 118 -12.86 7.20 7.42
C ASN A 118 -13.92 7.78 8.37
N TYR A 119 -13.99 9.10 8.55
CA TYR A 119 -14.94 9.76 9.45
C TYR A 119 -15.82 10.74 8.68
N GLN A 120 -17.12 10.76 9.01
CA GLN A 120 -18.06 11.72 8.44
C GLN A 120 -17.96 13.05 9.19
N LEU A 121 -17.55 14.11 8.50
CA LEU A 121 -17.48 15.46 9.05
C LEU A 121 -18.75 16.21 8.67
N LYS A 122 -19.60 16.50 9.66
CA LYS A 122 -20.87 17.20 9.44
C LYS A 122 -20.90 18.52 10.19
N SER A 123 -21.46 19.55 9.56
CA SER A 123 -21.79 20.82 10.22
C SER A 123 -22.91 20.64 11.25
N GLU A 124 -23.13 21.62 12.13
CA GLU A 124 -24.29 21.66 13.05
C GLU A 124 -25.63 21.51 12.29
N ASP A 125 -25.72 22.03 11.07
CA ASP A 125 -26.89 21.90 10.19
C ASP A 125 -27.02 20.51 9.52
N GLY A 126 -26.10 19.59 9.83
CA GLY A 126 -26.09 18.22 9.29
C GLY A 126 -25.55 18.10 7.86
N GLN A 127 -25.09 19.19 7.25
CA GLN A 127 -24.42 19.18 5.94
C GLN A 127 -23.05 18.50 6.03
N ASP A 128 -22.68 17.74 5.00
CA ASP A 128 -21.34 17.17 4.88
C ASP A 128 -20.33 18.26 4.51
N VAL A 129 -19.34 18.44 5.37
CA VAL A 129 -18.29 19.46 5.23
C VAL A 129 -16.91 18.84 5.07
N SER A 130 -16.83 17.53 4.80
CA SER A 130 -15.56 16.79 4.74
C SER A 130 -14.56 17.33 3.71
N ASN A 131 -15.02 18.03 2.67
CA ASN A 131 -14.16 18.63 1.64
C ASN A 131 -13.85 20.12 1.86
N THR A 132 -14.50 20.74 2.85
CA THR A 132 -14.45 22.19 3.11
C THR A 132 -13.72 22.51 4.41
N VAL A 133 -13.03 21.52 4.98
CA VAL A 133 -12.36 21.62 6.27
C VAL A 133 -10.86 21.40 6.12
N LYS A 134 -10.10 22.18 6.87
CA LYS A 134 -8.69 21.96 7.14
C LYS A 134 -8.56 21.19 8.44
N ILE A 135 -7.89 20.06 8.39
CA ILE A 135 -7.62 19.19 9.54
C ILE A 135 -6.13 19.29 9.85
N THR A 136 -5.78 19.52 11.11
CA THR A 136 -4.41 19.49 11.62
C THR A 136 -4.34 18.56 12.82
N HIS A 137 -3.43 17.58 12.80
CA HIS A 137 -3.23 16.71 13.96
C HIS A 137 -2.46 17.45 15.08
N LEU A 138 -3.00 17.44 16.30
CA LEU A 138 -2.38 18.09 17.47
C LEU A 138 -1.65 17.09 18.38
N GLY A 139 -1.72 15.79 18.07
CA GLY A 139 -1.16 14.70 18.88
C GLY A 139 -2.23 13.87 19.58
N GLU A 140 -1.91 12.61 19.86
CA GLU A 140 -2.85 11.62 20.41
C GLU A 140 -4.15 11.56 19.58
N ASP A 141 -5.30 11.62 20.25
CA ASP A 141 -6.64 11.62 19.64
C ASP A 141 -7.14 13.04 19.28
N LYS A 142 -6.28 14.08 19.34
CA LYS A 142 -6.70 15.48 19.20
C LYS A 142 -6.44 16.04 17.81
N PHE A 143 -7.43 16.74 17.29
CA PHE A 143 -7.40 17.38 15.97
C PHE A 143 -7.90 18.81 16.05
N GLU A 144 -7.22 19.70 15.35
CA GLU A 144 -7.77 21.00 15.01
C GLU A 144 -8.53 20.87 13.68
N ILE A 145 -9.81 21.25 13.66
CA ILE A 145 -10.63 21.21 12.45
C ILE A 145 -11.21 22.60 12.24
N THR A 146 -10.85 23.25 11.13
CA THR A 146 -11.31 24.60 10.77
C THR A 146 -12.00 24.57 9.41
N LEU A 147 -13.12 25.26 9.27
CA LEU A 147 -13.77 25.44 7.96
C LEU A 147 -12.92 26.39 7.10
N ASN A 148 -12.59 25.96 5.88
CA ASN A 148 -12.05 26.86 4.87
C ASN A 148 -13.23 27.73 4.40
N GLN A 149 -13.27 28.97 4.89
CA GLN A 149 -14.20 30.00 4.44
C GLN A 149 -13.93 30.40 2.98
#